data_AF-A0A0A0E9U2-F1
#
_entry.id   AF-A0A0A0E9U2-F1
#
_cell.length_a   1.000
_cell.length_b   1.000
_cell.length_c   1.000
_cell.angle_alpha   90.00
_cell.angle_beta   90.00
_cell.angle_gamma   90.00
#
_symmetry.space_group_name_H-M   'P 1'
#
loop_
_entity.id
_entity.type
_entity.pdbx_description
1 polymer ?
#
loop_
_entity_poly.entity_id
_entity_poly.type
_entity_poly.pdbx_seq_one_letter_code
_entity_poly.pdbx_strand_id
1 'polypeptide(L)'
;MDISGQAALALTQARQQQATQGQGTSPEVQKTAREFEAVFLTQVVDEMFKTVDLGDMSGGFAEETWRSFMARAFADELAARGSTGISQSVEASMNSYRNAMNAKGGA
;
A
#
# COMPACT_ATOMS: atom_id res chain seq x y z
N MET A 1 -21.50 -42.45 23.20
CA MET A 1 -20.46 -42.28 22.15
C MET A 1 -20.94 -41.20 21.21
N ASP A 2 -20.54 -39.93 21.43
CA ASP A 2 -20.86 -38.83 20.50
C ASP A 2 -19.73 -37.78 20.44
N ILE A 3 -18.51 -38.22 20.78
CA ILE A 3 -17.31 -37.37 20.83
C ILE A 3 -16.82 -37.05 19.41
N SER A 4 -17.12 -37.94 18.45
CA SER A 4 -16.68 -37.87 17.06
C SER A 4 -17.29 -36.68 16.31
N GLY A 5 -18.57 -36.38 16.54
CA GLY A 5 -19.28 -35.26 15.87
C GLY A 5 -18.82 -33.90 16.35
N GLN A 6 -18.53 -33.77 17.65
CA GLN A 6 -18.08 -32.51 18.26
C GLN A 6 -16.64 -32.18 17.89
N ALA A 7 -15.78 -33.20 17.75
CA ALA A 7 -14.40 -33.03 17.28
C ALA A 7 -14.35 -32.53 15.82
N ALA A 8 -15.22 -33.05 14.95
CA ALA A 8 -15.31 -32.60 13.56
C ALA A 8 -15.78 -31.14 13.45
N LEU A 9 -16.77 -30.74 14.25
CA LEU A 9 -17.24 -29.35 14.32
C LEU A 9 -16.17 -28.40 14.84
N ALA A 10 -15.41 -28.80 15.87
CA ALA A 10 -14.33 -27.99 16.44
C ALA A 10 -13.19 -27.75 15.43
N LEU A 11 -12.79 -28.77 14.65
CA LEU A 11 -11.78 -28.63 13.59
C LEU A 11 -12.25 -27.71 12.46
N THR A 12 -13.54 -27.76 12.13
CA THR A 12 -14.13 -26.92 11.08
C THR A 12 -14.20 -25.46 11.53
N GLN A 13 -14.57 -25.21 12.79
CA GLN A 13 -14.55 -23.88 13.40
C GLN A 13 -13.13 -23.32 13.54
N ALA A 14 -12.15 -24.14 13.92
CA ALA A 14 -10.75 -23.71 13.99
C ALA A 14 -10.20 -23.25 12.63
N ARG A 15 -10.54 -23.97 11.54
CA ARG A 15 -10.20 -23.56 10.17
C ARG A 15 -10.88 -22.25 9.75
N GLN A 16 -12.14 -22.05 10.14
CA GLN A 16 -12.86 -20.81 9.84
C GLN A 16 -12.29 -19.61 10.64
N GLN A 17 -11.92 -19.82 11.91
CA GLN A 17 -11.29 -18.80 12.74
C GLN A 17 -9.89 -18.41 12.20
N GLN A 18 -9.11 -19.39 11.72
CA GLN A 18 -7.83 -19.14 11.07
C GLN A 18 -7.97 -18.38 9.74
N ALA A 19 -9.03 -18.64 8.96
CA ALA A 19 -9.31 -17.86 7.75
C ALA A 19 -9.62 -16.39 8.05
N THR A 20 -10.35 -16.11 9.14
CA THR A 20 -10.71 -14.73 9.52
C THR A 20 -9.57 -13.91 10.13
N GLN A 21 -8.59 -14.55 10.79
CA GLN A 21 -7.46 -13.83 11.42
C GLN A 21 -6.38 -13.37 10.41
N GLY A 22 -6.35 -13.92 9.20
CA GLY A 22 -5.39 -13.56 8.15
C GLY A 22 -5.92 -12.68 7.02
N GLN A 23 -7.20 -12.29 7.04
CA GLN A 23 -7.89 -11.73 5.86
C GLN A 23 -8.33 -10.26 5.98
N GLY A 24 -8.14 -9.61 7.14
CA GLY A 24 -8.34 -8.18 7.25
C GLY A 24 -7.08 -7.42 6.85
N THR A 25 -7.13 -6.64 5.77
CA THR A 25 -6.06 -5.67 5.46
C THR A 25 -5.92 -4.75 6.67
N SER A 26 -4.79 -4.83 7.38
CA SER A 26 -4.61 -4.02 8.58
C SER A 26 -4.61 -2.54 8.18
N PRO A 27 -5.27 -1.64 8.94
CA PRO A 27 -5.28 -0.22 8.63
C PRO A 27 -3.88 0.37 8.44
N GLU A 28 -2.89 -0.20 9.13
CA GLU A 28 -1.48 0.15 9.00
C GLU A 28 -0.93 -0.22 7.61
N VAL A 29 -1.28 -1.39 7.06
CA VAL A 29 -0.86 -1.80 5.71
C VAL A 29 -1.44 -0.87 4.65
N GLN A 30 -2.72 -0.50 4.77
CA GLN A 30 -3.36 0.45 3.85
C GLN A 30 -2.68 1.82 3.92
N LYS A 31 -2.42 2.31 5.14
CA LYS A 31 -1.72 3.58 5.37
C LYS A 31 -0.33 3.56 4.74
N THR A 32 0.47 2.53 5.01
CA THR A 32 1.82 2.40 4.46
C THR A 32 1.81 2.28 2.94
N ALA A 33 0.86 1.56 2.36
CA ALA A 33 0.75 1.43 0.92
C ALA A 33 0.37 2.75 0.24
N ARG A 34 -0.53 3.55 0.86
CA ARG A 34 -0.86 4.90 0.38
C ARG A 34 0.32 5.86 0.51
N GLU A 35 1.06 5.80 1.61
CA GLU A 35 2.28 6.58 1.80
C GLU A 35 3.35 6.23 0.75
N PHE A 36 3.49 4.94 0.42
CA PHE A 36 4.35 4.49 -0.66
C PHE A 36 3.92 5.06 -2.00
N GLU A 37 2.62 4.97 -2.32
CA GLU A 37 2.05 5.53 -3.56
C GLU A 37 2.36 7.03 -3.66
N ALA A 38 2.17 7.80 -2.58
CA ALA A 38 2.46 9.24 -2.58
C ALA A 38 3.95 9.55 -2.87
N VAL A 39 4.88 8.81 -2.25
CA VAL A 39 6.32 8.97 -2.52
C VAL A 39 6.67 8.62 -3.96
N PHE A 40 6.11 7.52 -4.48
CA PHE A 40 6.31 7.11 -5.86
C PHE A 40 5.76 8.15 -6.84
N LEU A 41 4.52 8.60 -6.65
CA LEU A 41 3.90 9.61 -7.49
C LEU A 41 4.63 10.94 -7.42
N THR A 42 5.26 11.29 -6.28
CA THR A 42 6.09 12.50 -6.18
C THR A 42 7.24 12.45 -7.18
N GLN A 43 7.91 11.30 -7.32
CA GLN A 43 9.00 11.12 -8.29
C GLN A 43 8.47 11.18 -9.72
N VAL A 44 7.35 10.52 -10.00
CA VAL A 44 6.73 10.52 -11.33
C VAL A 44 6.33 11.95 -11.75
N VAL A 45 5.68 12.69 -10.86
CA VAL A 45 5.24 14.06 -11.14
C VAL A 45 6.43 15.01 -11.27
N ASP A 46 7.50 14.85 -10.47
CA ASP A 46 8.72 15.65 -10.63
C ASP A 46 9.36 15.39 -12.01
N GLU A 47 9.46 14.14 -12.46
CA GLU A 47 9.94 13.82 -13.82
C GLU A 47 9.03 14.42 -14.90
N MET A 48 7.70 14.40 -14.71
CA MET A 48 6.78 15.06 -15.64
C MET A 48 7.05 16.56 -15.73
N PHE A 49 7.27 17.24 -14.59
CA PHE A 49 7.55 18.67 -14.60
C PHE A 49 8.88 19.03 -15.27
N LYS A 50 9.87 18.12 -15.29
CA LYS A 50 11.11 18.34 -16.07
C LYS A 50 10.86 18.41 -17.58
N THR A 51 9.73 17.88 -18.05
CA THR A 51 9.37 17.88 -19.49
C THR A 51 8.46 19.04 -19.88
N VAL A 52 7.91 19.78 -18.91
CA VAL A 52 7.02 20.91 -19.13
C VAL A 52 7.81 22.21 -19.06
N ASP A 53 7.67 23.06 -20.08
CA ASP A 53 8.19 24.42 -20.01
C ASP A 53 7.32 25.27 -19.08
N LEU A 54 7.87 25.64 -17.93
CA LEU A 54 7.19 26.45 -16.91
C LEU A 54 7.30 27.97 -17.20
N GLY A 55 7.90 28.37 -18.33
CA GLY A 55 8.05 29.76 -18.74
C GLY A 55 9.27 30.44 -18.10
N ASP A 56 9.18 31.74 -17.80
CA ASP A 56 10.28 32.56 -17.25
C ASP A 56 10.63 32.25 -15.79
N MET A 57 10.34 31.02 -15.32
CA MET A 57 11.00 30.46 -14.16
C MET A 57 12.47 30.30 -14.54
N SER A 58 13.26 31.30 -14.21
CA SER A 58 14.67 31.35 -14.57
C SER A 58 15.43 30.28 -13.79
N GLY A 59 15.52 29.10 -14.40
CA GLY A 59 16.19 27.87 -13.95
C GLY A 59 17.22 28.09 -12.85
N GLY A 60 16.84 27.71 -11.63
CA GLY A 60 17.71 27.80 -10.47
C GLY A 60 17.21 27.00 -9.27
N PHE A 61 18.01 26.96 -8.21
CA PHE A 61 17.73 26.18 -6.99
C PHE A 61 16.35 26.47 -6.36
N ALA A 62 15.89 27.72 -6.45
CA ALA A 62 14.58 28.13 -5.92
C ALA A 62 13.43 27.50 -6.70
N GLU A 63 13.54 27.43 -8.03
CA GLU A 63 12.55 26.78 -8.89
C GLU A 63 12.55 25.27 -8.66
N GLU A 64 13.71 24.63 -8.60
CA GLU A 64 13.80 23.18 -8.32
C GLU A 64 13.15 22.81 -6.99
N THR A 65 13.38 23.64 -5.97
CA THR A 65 12.75 23.47 -4.66
C THR A 65 11.24 23.64 -4.74
N TRP A 66 10.75 24.68 -5.42
CA TRP A 66 9.32 24.94 -5.57
C TRP A 66 8.61 23.85 -6.39
N ARG A 67 9.23 23.39 -7.48
CA ARG A 67 8.76 22.27 -8.30
C ARG A 67 8.65 21.00 -7.47
N SER A 68 9.64 20.71 -6.63
CA SER A 68 9.63 19.54 -5.75
C SER A 68 8.46 19.60 -4.75
N PHE A 69 8.18 20.77 -4.17
CA PHE A 69 7.02 20.95 -3.28
C PHE A 69 5.70 20.77 -4.02
N MET A 70 5.59 21.32 -5.22
CA MET A 70 4.40 21.18 -6.05
C MET A 70 4.18 19.73 -6.47
N ALA A 71 5.23 19.03 -6.92
CA ALA A 71 5.16 17.62 -7.29
C ALA A 71 4.63 16.77 -6.13
N ARG A 72 5.08 17.05 -4.91
CA ARG A 72 4.58 16.39 -3.71
C ARG A 72 3.10 16.68 -3.45
N ALA A 73 2.67 17.94 -3.57
CA ALA A 73 1.26 18.30 -3.38
C ALA A 73 0.33 17.60 -4.39
N PHE A 74 0.73 17.53 -5.66
CA PHE A 74 0.00 16.77 -6.69
C PHE A 74 -0.03 15.26 -6.37
N ALA A 75 1.10 14.69 -5.98
CA ALA A 75 1.21 13.29 -5.62
C ALA A 75 0.34 12.91 -4.42
N ASP A 76 0.33 13.74 -3.38
CA ASP A 76 -0.49 13.54 -2.18
C ASP A 76 -1.99 13.55 -2.53
N GLU A 77 -2.43 14.48 -3.39
CA GLU A 77 -3.83 14.54 -3.86
C GLU A 77 -4.19 13.32 -4.73
N LEU A 78 -3.28 12.88 -5.62
CA LEU A 78 -3.50 11.70 -6.45
C LEU A 78 -3.59 10.41 -5.61
N ALA A 79 -2.70 10.25 -4.62
CA ALA A 79 -2.70 9.13 -3.70
C ALA A 79 -3.93 9.16 -2.77
N ALA A 80 -4.38 10.34 -2.33
CA ALA A 80 -5.59 10.51 -1.53
C ALA A 80 -6.85 10.07 -2.29
N ARG A 81 -6.90 10.33 -3.60
CA ARG A 81 -7.98 9.85 -4.49
C ARG A 81 -7.95 8.33 -4.69
N GLY A 82 -6.79 7.69 -4.56
CA GLY A 82 -6.65 6.23 -4.68
C GLY A 82 -6.98 5.66 -6.06
N SER A 83 -6.82 6.47 -7.12
CA SER A 83 -7.29 6.15 -8.48
C SER A 83 -6.30 5.35 -9.33
N THR A 84 -5.05 5.20 -8.90
CA THR A 84 -3.99 4.59 -9.73
C THR A 84 -3.93 3.05 -9.62
N GLY A 85 -4.49 2.47 -8.55
CA GLY A 85 -4.37 1.03 -8.28
C GLY A 85 -3.06 0.63 -7.58
N ILE A 86 -2.09 1.55 -7.44
CA ILE A 86 -0.75 1.26 -6.90
C ILE A 86 -0.84 0.86 -5.43
N SER A 87 -1.58 1.61 -4.61
CA SER A 87 -1.69 1.30 -3.19
C SER A 87 -2.27 -0.10 -2.99
N GLN A 88 -3.31 -0.48 -3.73
CA GLN A 88 -3.94 -1.80 -3.64
C GLN A 88 -2.98 -2.93 -4.05
N SER A 89 -2.17 -2.72 -5.07
CA SER A 89 -1.13 -3.67 -5.49
C SER A 89 -0.06 -3.86 -4.41
N VAL A 90 0.35 -2.76 -3.76
CA VAL A 90 1.33 -2.79 -2.66
C VAL A 90 0.75 -3.48 -1.43
N GLU A 91 -0.50 -3.19 -1.07
CA GLU A 91 -1.22 -3.86 0.02
C GLU A 91 -1.28 -5.38 -0.20
N ALA A 92 -1.66 -5.81 -1.41
CA ALA A 92 -1.72 -7.23 -1.77
C ALA A 92 -0.34 -7.90 -1.62
N SER A 93 0.72 -7.22 -2.08
CA SER A 93 2.10 -7.69 -1.99
C SER A 93 2.56 -7.83 -0.53
N MET A 94 2.31 -6.82 0.31
CA MET A 94 2.64 -6.83 1.74
C MET A 94 1.91 -7.95 2.49
N ASN A 95 0.63 -8.15 2.19
CA ASN A 95 -0.16 -9.23 2.78
C ASN A 95 0.37 -10.61 2.35
N SER A 96 0.71 -10.78 1.07
CA SER A 96 1.30 -12.04 0.58
C SER A 96 2.61 -12.39 1.29
N TYR A 97 3.47 -11.38 1.51
CA TYR A 97 4.75 -11.54 2.18
C TYR A 97 4.56 -11.91 3.65
N ARG A 98 3.64 -11.22 4.35
CA ARG A 98 3.31 -11.52 5.75
C ARG A 98 2.79 -12.95 5.91
N ASN A 99 1.92 -13.39 5.01
CA ASN A 99 1.39 -14.75 5.01
C ASN A 99 2.51 -15.80 4.80
N ALA A 100 3.43 -15.53 3.88
CA ALA A 100 4.58 -16.41 3.64
C ALA A 100 5.54 -16.47 4.86
N MET A 101 5.74 -15.35 5.57
CA MET A 101 6.55 -15.32 6.79
C MET A 101 5.89 -16.10 7.94
N ASN A 102 4.59 -15.93 8.13
CA ASN A 102 3.84 -16.66 9.16
C ASN A 102 3.86 -18.18 8.93
N ALA A 103 3.83 -18.62 7.67
CA ALA A 103 3.93 -20.04 7.32
C ALA A 103 5.31 -20.66 7.63
N LYS A 104 6.39 -19.87 7.57
CA LYS A 104 7.76 -20.33 7.88
C LYS A 104 8.11 -20.30 9.36
N GLY A 105 7.47 -19.44 10.15
CA GLY A 105 7.69 -19.34 11.60
C GLY A 105 6.91 -20.38 12.43
N GLY A 106 6.00 -21.13 11.80
CA GLY A 106 5.20 -22.18 12.45
C GLY A 106 5.67 -23.61 12.17
N ALA A 107 6.87 -23.79 11.61
CA ALA A 107 7.50 -25.09 11.35
C ALA A 107 8.60 -25.40 12.37
#